data_AF-A0A960T1X6-F1
#
_entry.id   AF-A0A960T1X6-F1
#
_cell.length_a   1.000
_cell.length_b   1.000
_cell.length_c   1.000
_cell.angle_alpha   90.00
_cell.angle_beta   90.00
_cell.angle_gamma   90.00
#
_symmetry.space_group_name_H-M   'P 1'
#
loop_
_entity.id
_entity.type
_entity.pdbx_description
1 polymer ?
#
loop_
_entity_poly.entity_id
_entity_poly.type
_entity_poly.pdbx_seq_one_letter_code
_entity_poly.pdbx_strand_id
1 'polypeptide(L)'
;MRPHAISRQSNTTSRPWFRGKIRRAESRRPSGFALVVTVSLMILLTMLALGLLSLSAISLRGAGQSSAISEARANARLAMMLALGELQKQAGPDQRITAGGSIVSDKAVHPNWTGVWDSWKAGSATSGDDEASAHATIAGTDQLGMAPTYEGHRSDHFRRWLVSDIDANAAADIQSAVSRGLDDAVSPAPNAKAVTLVSEGSVPKATAKDKVLAGLVDIESSTDGAKARRTGRFGWWIGDESGKARIKEDPYEKGGQGMSDAMVAFRLQAPGRPSMHPLPGLGNVDEEAPLELASTRRTLELIDGVGSAGGSSFHHATPFSKSLLVDVREGGLKRDLSSILERPINYRETSDDFMLYRFDERGNERVPIQDLSAYYQLYREHLENNSRLLRGGYQVNNPDFGSGGTFTREYSNLYRQPVPIRLQYLLTLLCERRTTAEMNANKANKDPYKLHVGITPAITYWNPNNVPLVMNLGPTVANQLRFFNMPFTIRWTKEGRGYSTREPITLSWLSRGISKGGDRDTGFTLYTSGTKPIVFEPGQVRVFSLASHSTGTLKNSDTFQADLEVSAGWDPTRFI
;
A
#
# COMPACT_ATOMS: atom_id res chain seq x y z
N MET A 1 74.78 -61.12 -78.51
CA MET A 1 74.62 -59.66 -78.30
C MET A 1 74.83 -59.32 -76.83
N ARG A 2 76.06 -58.91 -76.54
CA ARG A 2 76.77 -58.41 -75.33
C ARG A 2 78.02 -57.71 -75.93
N PRO A 3 78.82 -56.84 -75.26
CA PRO A 3 78.93 -56.50 -73.82
C PRO A 3 78.98 -54.94 -73.65
N HIS A 4 79.22 -54.30 -72.50
CA HIS A 4 80.56 -54.08 -71.90
C HIS A 4 80.50 -53.37 -70.55
N ALA A 5 81.20 -53.97 -69.58
CA ALA A 5 81.70 -53.35 -68.36
C ALA A 5 82.94 -52.49 -68.67
N ILE A 6 83.16 -51.42 -67.89
CA ILE A 6 84.48 -50.77 -67.80
C ILE A 6 84.78 -50.41 -66.34
N SER A 7 85.59 -51.27 -65.73
CA SER A 7 86.63 -50.90 -64.77
C SER A 7 87.80 -50.24 -65.53
N ARG A 8 88.51 -49.29 -64.92
CA ARG A 8 89.97 -49.21 -65.13
C ARG A 8 90.69 -48.53 -63.96
N GLN A 9 91.49 -49.37 -63.30
CA GLN A 9 92.59 -49.03 -62.41
C GLN A 9 93.80 -48.48 -63.19
N SER A 10 94.74 -47.95 -62.40
CA SER A 10 96.21 -47.94 -62.63
C SER A 10 96.71 -46.93 -63.67
N ASN A 11 97.92 -46.37 -63.59
CA ASN A 11 99.04 -46.67 -62.72
C ASN A 11 99.96 -45.44 -62.63
N THR A 12 100.78 -45.49 -61.59
CA THR A 12 101.99 -44.71 -61.28
C THR A 12 102.86 -44.25 -62.45
N THR A 13 103.50 -43.08 -62.32
CA THR A 13 104.96 -42.97 -62.11
C THR A 13 105.46 -41.52 -61.92
N SER A 14 106.47 -41.45 -61.06
CA SER A 14 107.31 -40.37 -60.51
C SER A 14 107.72 -39.17 -61.38
N ARG A 15 107.91 -38.01 -60.72
CA ARG A 15 109.19 -37.25 -60.71
C ARG A 15 109.22 -36.12 -59.65
N PRO A 16 110.41 -35.72 -59.12
CA PRO A 16 110.54 -34.97 -57.87
C PRO A 16 111.06 -33.50 -58.01
N TRP A 17 110.66 -32.66 -57.04
CA TRP A 17 111.34 -31.50 -56.40
C TRP A 17 111.79 -30.27 -57.23
N PHE A 18 111.25 -29.06 -56.93
CA PHE A 18 111.86 -28.06 -56.01
C PHE A 18 111.03 -26.77 -55.80
N ARG A 19 111.02 -26.35 -54.52
CA ARG A 19 110.61 -25.14 -53.77
C ARG A 19 110.21 -23.81 -54.46
N GLY A 20 109.15 -23.22 -53.89
CA GLY A 20 109.01 -21.77 -53.63
C GLY A 20 108.21 -21.53 -52.33
N LYS A 21 108.79 -20.81 -51.35
CA LYS A 21 108.19 -20.50 -50.03
C LYS A 21 107.23 -19.31 -50.13
N ILE A 22 106.02 -19.41 -49.56
CA ILE A 22 105.21 -18.24 -49.14
C ILE A 22 104.68 -18.47 -47.72
N ARG A 23 104.71 -17.40 -46.93
CA ARG A 23 104.68 -17.30 -45.45
C ARG A 23 103.35 -17.77 -44.82
N ARG A 24 103.45 -18.42 -43.64
CA ARG A 24 102.32 -18.63 -42.71
C ARG A 24 101.81 -17.27 -42.21
N ALA A 25 100.52 -17.03 -42.40
CA ALA A 25 99.74 -16.11 -41.58
C ALA A 25 98.98 -16.95 -40.54
N GLU A 26 99.30 -16.74 -39.28
CA GLU A 26 98.61 -17.34 -38.14
C GLU A 26 97.41 -16.45 -37.82
N SER A 27 96.20 -16.83 -38.25
CA SER A 27 94.97 -16.14 -37.85
C SER A 27 94.36 -16.82 -36.62
N ARG A 28 94.17 -16.00 -35.58
CA ARG A 28 93.54 -16.32 -34.30
C ARG A 28 92.22 -17.08 -34.51
N ARG A 29 92.05 -18.21 -33.82
CA ARG A 29 90.74 -18.85 -33.66
C ARG A 29 89.81 -17.89 -32.88
N PRO A 30 88.58 -17.61 -33.35
CA PRO A 30 87.63 -16.82 -32.59
C PRO A 30 87.05 -17.67 -31.45
N SER A 31 87.65 -17.60 -30.27
CA SER A 31 87.04 -18.08 -29.02
C SER A 31 85.99 -17.06 -28.56
N GLY A 32 84.79 -17.13 -29.15
CA GLY A 32 83.68 -16.24 -28.78
C GLY A 32 82.31 -16.68 -29.31
N PHE A 33 82.26 -17.42 -30.43
CA PHE A 33 81.00 -17.83 -31.06
C PHE A 33 80.20 -18.84 -30.21
N ALA A 34 80.87 -19.82 -29.58
CA ALA A 34 80.20 -20.77 -28.70
C ALA A 34 79.57 -20.10 -27.47
N LEU A 35 80.20 -19.05 -26.91
CA LEU A 35 79.68 -18.30 -25.78
C LEU A 35 78.46 -17.46 -26.15
N VAL A 36 78.46 -16.84 -27.33
CA VAL A 36 77.29 -16.07 -27.82
C VAL A 36 76.10 -17.01 -28.08
N VAL A 37 76.34 -18.21 -28.61
CA VAL A 37 75.29 -19.22 -28.83
C VAL A 37 74.75 -19.75 -27.50
N THR A 38 75.60 -20.05 -26.51
CA THR A 38 75.12 -20.53 -25.21
C THR A 38 74.40 -19.44 -24.41
N VAL A 39 74.86 -18.20 -24.45
CA VAL A 39 74.18 -17.06 -23.82
C VAL A 39 72.85 -16.78 -24.52
N SER A 40 72.79 -16.79 -25.85
CA SER A 40 71.53 -16.60 -26.59
C SER A 40 70.54 -17.74 -26.35
N LEU A 41 71.03 -18.99 -26.30
CA LEU A 41 70.21 -20.17 -25.99
C LEU A 41 69.70 -20.13 -24.54
N MET A 42 70.55 -19.74 -23.58
CA MET A 42 70.13 -19.58 -22.18
C MET A 42 69.14 -18.42 -22.00
N ILE A 43 69.32 -17.30 -22.68
CA ILE A 43 68.37 -16.19 -22.67
C ILE A 43 67.03 -16.62 -23.30
N LEU A 44 67.07 -17.36 -24.41
CA LEU A 44 65.85 -17.89 -25.05
C LEU A 44 65.12 -18.88 -24.13
N LEU A 45 65.85 -19.83 -23.53
CA LEU A 45 65.29 -20.83 -22.62
C LEU A 45 64.74 -20.18 -21.34
N THR A 46 65.41 -19.17 -20.80
CA THR A 46 64.93 -18.43 -19.62
C THR A 46 63.70 -17.58 -19.95
N MET A 47 63.64 -16.91 -21.10
CA MET A 47 62.44 -16.23 -21.57
C MET A 47 61.26 -17.19 -21.77
N LEU A 48 61.50 -18.37 -22.35
CA LEU A 48 60.47 -19.39 -22.53
C LEU A 48 59.97 -19.90 -21.17
N ALA A 49 60.88 -20.19 -20.24
CA ALA A 49 60.54 -20.65 -18.89
C ALA A 49 59.74 -19.58 -18.11
N LEU A 50 60.14 -18.31 -18.18
CA LEU A 50 59.41 -17.20 -17.55
C LEU A 50 58.02 -17.00 -18.18
N GLY A 51 57.90 -17.13 -19.51
CA GLY A 51 56.62 -17.07 -20.21
C GLY A 51 55.66 -18.18 -19.78
N LEU A 52 56.14 -19.43 -19.72
CA LEU A 52 55.35 -20.58 -19.28
C LEU A 52 54.98 -20.50 -17.79
N LEU A 53 55.88 -20.02 -16.93
CA LEU A 53 55.62 -19.81 -15.51
C LEU A 53 54.55 -18.73 -15.30
N SER A 54 54.64 -17.62 -16.04
CA SER A 54 53.65 -16.54 -16.00
C SER A 54 52.27 -17.03 -16.42
N LEU A 55 52.19 -17.75 -17.55
CA LEU A 55 50.93 -18.32 -18.04
C LEU A 55 50.34 -19.33 -17.03
N SER A 56 51.17 -20.16 -16.43
CA SER A 56 50.76 -21.13 -15.41
C SER A 56 50.26 -20.45 -14.13
N ALA A 57 50.91 -19.36 -13.70
CA ALA A 57 50.46 -18.59 -12.53
C ALA A 57 49.15 -17.83 -12.78
N ILE A 58 48.91 -17.38 -14.02
CA ILE A 58 47.63 -16.76 -14.42
C ILE A 58 46.53 -17.83 -14.47
N SER A 59 46.80 -18.99 -15.08
CA SER A 59 45.81 -20.08 -15.16
C SER A 59 45.46 -20.64 -13.78
N LEU A 60 46.44 -20.79 -12.87
CA LEU A 60 46.19 -21.22 -11.49
C LEU A 60 45.31 -20.22 -10.72
N ARG A 61 45.56 -18.92 -10.89
CA ARG A 61 44.73 -17.87 -10.28
C ARG A 61 43.30 -17.89 -10.84
N GLY A 62 43.15 -18.05 -12.15
CA GLY A 62 41.83 -18.19 -12.79
C GLY A 62 41.07 -19.44 -12.33
N ALA A 63 41.76 -20.58 -12.21
CA ALA A 63 41.17 -21.83 -11.71
C ALA A 63 40.74 -21.70 -10.24
N GLY A 64 41.58 -21.10 -9.38
CA GLY A 64 41.24 -20.82 -7.98
C GLY A 64 40.02 -19.91 -7.84
N GLN A 65 39.94 -18.85 -8.65
CA GLN A 65 38.78 -17.95 -8.67
C GLN A 65 37.50 -18.68 -9.12
N SER A 66 37.58 -19.50 -10.18
CA SER A 66 36.45 -20.30 -10.66
C SER A 66 35.94 -21.29 -9.61
N SER A 67 36.86 -21.94 -8.89
CA SER A 67 36.53 -22.83 -7.78
C SER A 67 35.80 -22.08 -6.65
N ALA A 68 36.34 -20.93 -6.22
CA ALA A 68 35.73 -20.12 -5.17
C ALA A 68 34.33 -19.60 -5.56
N ILE A 69 34.13 -19.21 -6.83
CA ILE A 69 32.81 -18.80 -7.35
C ILE A 69 31.83 -19.99 -7.33
N SER A 70 32.31 -21.18 -7.71
CA SER A 70 31.48 -22.39 -7.73
C SER A 70 31.02 -22.79 -6.32
N GLU A 71 31.93 -22.73 -5.35
CA GLU A 71 31.63 -22.96 -3.93
C GLU A 71 30.66 -21.89 -3.37
N ALA A 72 30.89 -20.61 -3.66
CA ALA A 72 29.99 -19.53 -3.25
C ALA A 72 28.57 -19.72 -3.82
N ARG A 73 28.44 -20.15 -5.08
CA ARG A 73 27.15 -20.47 -5.71
C ARG A 73 26.47 -21.67 -5.06
N ALA A 74 27.23 -22.71 -4.71
CA ALA A 74 26.69 -23.88 -4.00
C ALA A 74 26.17 -23.48 -2.61
N ASN A 75 26.92 -22.68 -1.87
CA ASN A 75 26.52 -22.16 -0.56
C ASN A 75 25.28 -21.26 -0.66
N ALA A 76 25.21 -20.38 -1.67
CA ALA A 76 24.04 -19.55 -1.92
C ALA A 76 22.79 -20.37 -2.28
N ARG A 77 22.94 -21.47 -3.04
CA ARG A 77 21.84 -22.39 -3.34
C ARG A 77 21.34 -23.10 -2.08
N LEU A 78 22.25 -23.56 -1.22
CA LEU A 78 21.89 -24.13 0.08
C LEU A 78 21.14 -23.09 0.93
N ALA A 79 21.65 -21.87 1.02
CA ALA A 79 21.02 -20.77 1.74
C ALA A 79 19.59 -20.50 1.26
N MET A 80 19.38 -20.50 -0.07
CA MET A 80 18.07 -20.32 -0.68
C MET A 80 17.11 -21.47 -0.33
N MET A 81 17.59 -22.72 -0.35
CA MET A 81 16.78 -23.88 0.03
C MET A 81 16.37 -23.82 1.51
N LEU A 82 17.29 -23.42 2.39
CA LEU A 82 17.02 -23.22 3.82
C LEU A 82 16.04 -22.08 4.05
N ALA A 83 16.23 -20.94 3.38
CA ALA A 83 15.33 -19.79 3.45
C ALA A 83 13.91 -20.18 3.02
N LEU A 84 13.76 -20.90 1.90
CA LEU A 84 12.46 -21.37 1.44
C LEU A 84 11.82 -22.35 2.43
N GLY A 85 12.60 -23.26 3.02
CA GLY A 85 12.12 -24.17 4.05
C GLY A 85 11.64 -23.43 5.31
N GLU A 86 12.38 -22.43 5.77
CA GLU A 86 11.96 -21.57 6.89
C GLU A 86 10.71 -20.75 6.55
N LEU A 87 10.63 -20.18 5.35
CA LEU A 87 9.42 -19.47 4.90
C LEU A 87 8.19 -20.38 4.94
N GLN A 88 8.30 -21.59 4.38
CA GLN A 88 7.19 -22.56 4.38
C GLN A 88 6.81 -23.01 5.79
N LYS A 89 7.80 -23.20 6.67
CA LYS A 89 7.56 -23.61 8.05
C LYS A 89 6.87 -22.52 8.87
N GLN A 90 7.31 -21.27 8.73
CA GLN A 90 6.82 -20.16 9.55
C GLN A 90 5.55 -19.53 8.98
N ALA A 91 5.52 -19.29 7.66
CA ALA A 91 4.43 -18.57 6.97
C ALA A 91 3.51 -19.49 6.14
N GLY A 92 3.65 -20.81 6.24
CA GLY A 92 2.83 -21.77 5.49
C GLY A 92 1.35 -21.81 5.89
N PRO A 93 1.00 -21.84 7.19
CA PRO A 93 -0.40 -21.81 7.61
C PRO A 93 -1.09 -20.48 7.24
N ASP A 94 -2.39 -20.52 6.91
CA ASP A 94 -3.17 -19.32 6.52
C ASP A 94 -3.31 -18.29 7.66
N GLN A 95 -3.10 -18.73 8.90
CA GLN A 95 -3.17 -17.93 10.12
C GLN A 95 -1.82 -17.27 10.45
N ARG A 96 -1.13 -16.75 9.43
CA ARG A 96 0.19 -16.13 9.57
C ARG A 96 0.16 -14.72 9.03
N ILE A 97 0.82 -13.83 9.74
CA ILE A 97 0.95 -12.42 9.38
C ILE A 97 2.44 -12.11 9.25
N THR A 98 2.80 -11.48 8.13
CA THR A 98 4.15 -10.96 7.91
C THR A 98 4.16 -9.44 8.05
N ALA A 99 5.24 -8.90 8.61
CA ALA A 99 5.44 -7.46 8.72
C ALA A 99 6.93 -7.13 8.81
N GLY A 100 7.29 -5.91 8.39
CA GLY A 100 8.63 -5.38 8.55
C GLY A 100 8.96 -5.08 10.02
N GLY A 101 10.23 -5.14 10.39
CA GLY A 101 10.74 -4.82 11.73
C GLY A 101 10.39 -3.42 12.23
N SER A 102 10.08 -2.49 11.33
CA SER A 102 9.57 -1.16 11.66
C SER A 102 8.27 -1.19 12.47
N ILE A 103 7.46 -2.26 12.38
CA ILE A 103 6.23 -2.39 13.16
C ILE A 103 6.50 -2.49 14.68
N VAL A 104 7.68 -2.97 15.07
CA VAL A 104 8.04 -3.15 16.49
C VAL A 104 8.48 -1.82 17.11
N SER A 105 9.19 -0.98 16.35
CA SER A 105 9.66 0.32 16.81
C SER A 105 10.09 1.22 15.65
N ASP A 106 9.76 2.51 15.71
CA ASP A 106 10.25 3.53 14.76
C ASP A 106 11.79 3.68 14.74
N LYS A 107 12.44 3.23 15.83
CA LYS A 107 13.90 3.26 16.01
C LYS A 107 14.56 1.91 15.71
N ALA A 108 13.85 0.97 15.07
CA ALA A 108 14.42 -0.32 14.73
C ALA A 108 15.72 -0.17 13.93
N VAL A 109 16.77 -0.89 14.33
CA VAL A 109 18.05 -0.97 13.61
C VAL A 109 17.86 -1.70 12.26
N HIS A 110 16.96 -2.68 12.23
CA HIS A 110 16.63 -3.47 11.05
C HIS A 110 15.14 -3.36 10.67
N PRO A 111 14.69 -2.21 10.14
CA PRO A 111 13.26 -1.99 9.84
C PRO A 111 12.73 -2.88 8.71
N ASN A 112 13.60 -3.36 7.83
CA ASN A 112 13.26 -4.18 6.66
C ASN A 112 13.39 -5.69 6.89
N TRP A 113 13.67 -6.13 8.13
CA TRP A 113 13.56 -7.55 8.46
C TRP A 113 12.11 -7.99 8.45
N THR A 114 11.81 -9.10 7.78
CA THR A 114 10.44 -9.63 7.74
C THR A 114 10.24 -10.55 8.92
N GLY A 115 9.33 -10.19 9.83
CA GLY A 115 8.91 -11.05 10.92
C GLY A 115 7.67 -11.86 10.52
N VAL A 116 7.46 -12.96 11.23
CA VAL A 116 6.24 -13.76 11.14
C VAL A 116 5.57 -13.81 12.52
N TRP A 117 4.27 -13.54 12.53
CA TRP A 117 3.42 -13.63 13.71
C TRP A 117 2.28 -14.62 13.47
N ASP A 118 1.83 -15.22 14.55
CA ASP A 118 0.51 -15.83 14.61
C ASP A 118 -0.59 -14.77 14.53
N SER A 119 -1.68 -15.14 13.86
CA SER A 119 -2.88 -14.34 13.92
C SER A 119 -3.61 -14.52 15.24
N TRP A 120 -4.40 -13.51 15.60
CA TRP A 120 -5.26 -13.60 16.75
C TRP A 120 -6.33 -14.67 16.55
N LYS A 121 -6.55 -15.51 17.57
CA LYS A 121 -7.60 -16.53 17.51
C LYS A 121 -8.96 -15.91 17.81
N ALA A 122 -9.91 -16.13 16.91
CA ALA A 122 -11.29 -15.74 17.14
C ALA A 122 -12.00 -16.62 18.15
N GLY A 123 -12.89 -16.00 18.92
CA GLY A 123 -13.88 -16.70 19.74
C GLY A 123 -13.71 -16.45 21.24
N SER A 124 -14.52 -17.18 22.02
CA SER A 124 -14.53 -17.11 23.48
C SER A 124 -13.35 -17.86 24.13
N ALA A 125 -12.63 -18.67 23.35
CA ALA A 125 -11.44 -19.37 23.82
C ALA A 125 -10.23 -18.43 23.73
N THR A 126 -9.53 -18.24 24.84
CA THR A 126 -8.27 -17.49 24.88
C THR A 126 -7.14 -18.31 24.26
N SER A 127 -6.17 -17.64 23.66
CA SER A 127 -4.93 -18.25 23.19
C SER A 127 -3.79 -17.85 24.11
N GLY A 128 -3.57 -18.61 25.19
CA GLY A 128 -2.64 -18.18 26.23
C GLY A 128 -3.25 -17.08 27.10
N ASP A 129 -2.51 -15.99 27.30
CA ASP A 129 -2.93 -14.83 28.11
C ASP A 129 -3.71 -13.78 27.31
N ASP A 130 -3.95 -14.05 26.02
CA ASP A 130 -4.75 -13.22 25.12
C ASP A 130 -6.19 -13.03 25.64
N GLU A 131 -6.70 -11.79 25.52
CA GLU A 131 -8.12 -11.53 25.70
C GLU A 131 -8.97 -12.32 24.69
N ALA A 132 -10.10 -12.87 25.12
CA ALA A 132 -11.03 -13.50 24.20
C ALA A 132 -11.50 -12.47 23.16
N SER A 133 -11.33 -12.76 21.86
CA SER A 133 -11.77 -11.90 20.75
C SER A 133 -12.98 -12.54 20.09
N ALA A 134 -14.09 -12.57 20.81
CA ALA A 134 -15.38 -12.99 20.30
C ALA A 134 -16.05 -11.80 19.61
N HIS A 135 -16.03 -11.81 18.28
CA HIS A 135 -16.88 -10.92 17.49
C HIS A 135 -18.14 -11.67 17.08
N ALA A 136 -19.24 -11.36 17.75
CA ALA A 136 -20.57 -11.65 17.26
C ALA A 136 -21.17 -10.35 16.75
N THR A 137 -21.69 -10.36 15.52
CA THR A 137 -22.20 -9.17 14.83
C THR A 137 -23.56 -8.67 15.36
N ILE A 138 -24.15 -9.37 16.35
CA ILE A 138 -25.51 -9.15 16.83
C ILE A 138 -25.49 -8.69 18.30
N ALA A 139 -26.14 -7.57 18.60
CA ALA A 139 -26.28 -7.05 19.96
C ALA A 139 -26.97 -8.06 20.91
N GLY A 140 -26.46 -8.19 22.14
CA GLY A 140 -26.96 -9.14 23.14
C GLY A 140 -26.35 -10.54 23.08
N THR A 141 -25.48 -10.81 22.11
CA THR A 141 -24.58 -11.97 22.12
C THR A 141 -23.24 -11.57 22.73
N ASP A 142 -22.55 -12.50 23.39
CA ASP A 142 -21.28 -12.22 24.09
C ASP A 142 -20.23 -11.66 23.10
N GLN A 143 -20.04 -10.35 23.14
CA GLN A 143 -18.94 -9.65 22.49
C GLN A 143 -17.85 -9.46 23.53
N LEU A 144 -16.69 -10.08 23.30
CA LEU A 144 -15.55 -10.00 24.20
C LEU A 144 -14.33 -9.58 23.37
N GLY A 145 -13.52 -8.66 23.92
CA GLY A 145 -12.22 -8.29 23.36
C GLY A 145 -12.26 -7.90 21.88
N MET A 146 -13.22 -7.06 21.49
CA MET A 146 -13.28 -6.50 20.14
C MET A 146 -12.04 -5.63 19.88
N ALA A 147 -11.17 -6.09 18.97
CA ALA A 147 -9.89 -5.46 18.65
C ALA A 147 -8.91 -5.43 19.85
N PRO A 148 -8.39 -6.59 20.27
CA PRO A 148 -7.43 -6.66 21.36
C PRO A 148 -6.19 -5.82 21.01
N THR A 149 -5.69 -5.05 21.96
CA THR A 149 -4.56 -4.15 21.70
C THR A 149 -3.30 -4.94 21.39
N TYR A 150 -2.89 -4.88 20.13
CA TYR A 150 -1.73 -5.59 19.58
C TYR A 150 -0.37 -5.13 20.14
N GLU A 151 -0.33 -4.18 21.08
CA GLU A 151 0.92 -3.66 21.66
C GLU A 151 1.39 -4.49 22.86
N GLY A 152 0.47 -4.94 23.72
CA GLY A 152 0.82 -5.68 24.95
C GLY A 152 1.29 -7.12 24.69
N HIS A 153 0.63 -7.82 23.76
CA HIS A 153 0.82 -9.27 23.53
C HIS A 153 1.52 -9.59 22.21
N ARG A 154 2.12 -8.60 21.53
CA ARG A 154 2.78 -8.81 20.23
C ARG A 154 3.90 -9.84 20.27
N SER A 155 4.64 -9.86 21.37
CA SER A 155 5.74 -10.79 21.62
C SER A 155 5.26 -12.23 21.64
N ASP A 156 4.03 -12.46 22.13
CA ASP A 156 3.52 -13.80 22.42
C ASP A 156 3.13 -14.52 21.13
N HIS A 157 2.73 -13.75 20.11
CA HIS A 157 2.43 -14.21 18.76
C HIS A 157 3.65 -14.21 17.84
N PHE A 158 4.77 -13.61 18.25
CA PHE A 158 5.96 -13.54 17.41
C PHE A 158 6.62 -14.91 17.30
N ARG A 159 6.87 -15.34 16.07
CA ARG A 159 7.57 -16.61 15.82
C ARG A 159 9.04 -16.39 15.52
N ARG A 160 9.33 -15.61 14.48
CA ARG A 160 10.69 -15.49 13.95
C ARG A 160 10.86 -14.36 12.95
N TRP A 161 12.05 -13.78 12.89
CA TRP A 161 12.58 -13.01 11.76
C TRP A 161 13.07 -13.96 10.65
N LEU A 162 12.63 -13.73 9.42
CA LEU A 162 13.06 -14.46 8.23
C LEU A 162 14.41 -13.94 7.71
N VAL A 163 15.41 -14.08 8.57
CA VAL A 163 16.81 -13.75 8.30
C VAL A 163 17.70 -14.86 8.85
N SER A 164 18.82 -15.11 8.18
CA SER A 164 19.85 -16.00 8.71
C SER A 164 20.55 -15.35 9.90
N ASP A 165 20.84 -16.14 10.91
CA ASP A 165 21.68 -15.73 12.02
C ASP A 165 22.47 -16.95 12.52
N ILE A 166 23.69 -16.69 13.00
CA ILE A 166 24.51 -17.72 13.66
C ILE A 166 23.87 -18.19 14.97
N ASP A 167 23.13 -17.29 15.63
CA ASP A 167 22.34 -17.59 16.80
C ASP A 167 20.88 -17.79 16.41
N ALA A 168 20.43 -19.05 16.41
CA ALA A 168 19.07 -19.40 16.07
C ALA A 168 18.04 -18.72 17.00
N ASN A 169 18.40 -18.44 18.26
CA ASN A 169 17.51 -17.79 19.23
C ASN A 169 17.36 -16.31 18.94
N ALA A 170 18.40 -15.64 18.42
CA ALA A 170 18.34 -14.23 18.07
C ALA A 170 17.25 -13.96 17.04
N ALA A 171 17.11 -14.82 16.02
CA ALA A 171 16.04 -14.67 15.04
C ALA A 171 14.65 -15.00 15.61
N ALA A 172 14.53 -15.71 16.74
CA ALA A 172 13.26 -15.94 17.44
C ALA A 172 12.94 -14.86 18.49
N ASP A 173 13.85 -13.91 18.73
CA ASP A 173 13.63 -12.76 19.62
C ASP A 173 13.12 -11.54 18.83
N ILE A 174 11.95 -11.04 19.19
CA ILE A 174 11.33 -9.87 18.57
C ILE A 174 12.21 -8.61 18.72
N GLN A 175 12.99 -8.50 19.80
CA GLN A 175 13.84 -7.34 20.05
C GLN A 175 15.08 -7.30 19.17
N SER A 176 15.44 -8.41 18.51
CA SER A 176 16.61 -8.46 17.62
C SER A 176 16.53 -7.47 16.46
N ALA A 177 15.35 -7.23 15.88
CA ALA A 177 15.21 -6.19 14.83
C ALA A 177 15.45 -4.77 15.36
N VAL A 178 15.29 -4.55 16.68
CA VAL A 178 15.43 -3.24 17.31
C VAL A 178 16.84 -2.98 17.80
N SER A 179 17.48 -3.96 18.42
CA SER A 179 18.72 -3.72 19.19
C SER A 179 19.95 -4.45 18.66
N ARG A 180 19.79 -5.45 17.78
CA ARG A 180 20.91 -6.28 17.34
C ARG A 180 21.85 -5.46 16.46
N GLY A 181 23.10 -5.34 16.89
CA GLY A 181 24.17 -4.76 16.07
C GLY A 181 24.78 -5.83 15.16
N LEU A 182 24.73 -5.59 13.85
CA LEU A 182 25.45 -6.37 12.85
C LEU A 182 26.42 -5.48 12.09
N ASP A 183 27.61 -6.01 11.80
CA ASP A 183 28.64 -5.29 11.06
C ASP A 183 28.24 -5.14 9.58
N ASP A 184 28.29 -3.91 9.08
CA ASP A 184 27.98 -3.61 7.67
C ASP A 184 29.17 -3.96 6.76
N ALA A 185 29.05 -5.06 6.04
CA ALA A 185 30.08 -5.52 5.11
C ALA A 185 29.47 -6.29 3.93
N VAL A 186 29.58 -5.72 2.72
CA VAL A 186 29.21 -6.41 1.47
C VAL A 186 30.23 -7.52 1.14
N SER A 187 31.50 -7.33 1.51
CA SER A 187 32.56 -8.34 1.40
C SER A 187 33.12 -8.65 2.80
N PRO A 188 32.49 -9.59 3.54
CA PRO A 188 32.84 -9.85 4.93
C PRO A 188 34.21 -10.50 5.08
N ALA A 189 34.98 -10.05 6.08
CA ALA A 189 36.24 -10.68 6.46
C ALA A 189 36.03 -12.14 6.91
N PRO A 190 37.08 -13.00 6.89
CA PRO A 190 36.95 -14.41 7.25
C PRO A 190 36.34 -14.69 8.65
N ASN A 191 36.45 -13.74 9.58
CA ASN A 191 35.92 -13.83 10.94
C ASN A 191 34.68 -12.96 11.19
N ALA A 192 34.18 -12.25 10.17
CA ALA A 192 32.98 -11.43 10.28
C ALA A 192 31.75 -12.29 10.57
N LYS A 193 30.81 -11.77 11.35
CA LYS A 193 29.59 -12.49 11.77
C LYS A 193 28.35 -12.13 10.96
N ALA A 194 28.46 -11.13 10.09
CA ALA A 194 27.34 -10.62 9.30
C ALA A 194 27.76 -10.35 7.85
N VAL A 195 26.77 -10.24 6.99
CA VAL A 195 26.89 -9.84 5.58
C VAL A 195 25.76 -8.89 5.22
N THR A 196 26.08 -7.86 4.44
CA THR A 196 25.09 -6.90 3.92
C THR A 196 24.56 -7.40 2.58
N LEU A 197 23.28 -7.78 2.54
CA LEU A 197 22.60 -8.35 1.37
C LEU A 197 21.97 -7.27 0.48
N VAL A 198 21.43 -6.21 1.08
CA VAL A 198 20.89 -5.03 0.37
C VAL A 198 21.73 -3.82 0.76
N SER A 199 22.27 -3.13 -0.23
CA SER A 199 23.17 -1.98 -0.07
C SER A 199 23.00 -0.99 -1.22
N GLU A 200 23.98 -0.09 -1.41
CA GLU A 200 23.96 0.94 -2.47
C GLU A 200 23.77 0.40 -3.89
N GLY A 201 24.15 -0.86 -4.14
CA GLY A 201 23.91 -1.52 -5.42
C GLY A 201 22.45 -1.90 -5.70
N SER A 202 21.57 -1.83 -4.69
CA SER A 202 20.12 -2.10 -4.81
C SER A 202 19.29 -0.86 -4.53
N VAL A 203 19.71 -0.02 -3.59
CA VAL A 203 19.08 1.25 -3.25
C VAL A 203 20.09 2.37 -3.46
N PRO A 204 19.91 3.27 -4.45
CA PRO A 204 20.80 4.38 -4.66
C PRO A 204 20.92 5.25 -3.39
N LYS A 205 22.14 5.54 -2.96
CA LYS A 205 22.42 6.32 -1.72
C LYS A 205 21.78 5.70 -0.46
N ALA A 206 21.81 4.37 -0.37
CA ALA A 206 21.26 3.60 0.76
C ALA A 206 21.74 4.14 2.11
N THR A 207 20.79 4.54 2.96
CA THR A 207 21.07 4.85 4.37
C THR A 207 21.17 3.55 5.19
N ALA A 208 21.54 3.66 6.48
CA ALA A 208 21.57 2.51 7.37
C ALA A 208 20.21 1.79 7.48
N LYS A 209 19.09 2.52 7.38
CA LYS A 209 17.74 1.95 7.42
C LYS A 209 17.38 1.19 6.14
N ASP A 210 17.94 1.57 5.00
CA ASP A 210 17.66 0.92 3.71
C ASP A 210 18.44 -0.39 3.53
N LYS A 211 19.56 -0.52 4.24
CA LYS A 211 20.42 -1.70 4.19
C LYS A 211 19.75 -2.89 4.88
N VAL A 212 19.98 -4.07 4.33
CA VAL A 212 19.56 -5.33 4.96
C VAL A 212 20.79 -6.15 5.26
N LEU A 213 21.02 -6.33 6.56
CA LEU A 213 22.11 -7.14 7.10
C LEU A 213 21.54 -8.49 7.55
N ALA A 214 22.33 -9.54 7.40
CA ALA A 214 22.01 -10.88 7.86
C ALA A 214 23.22 -11.49 8.55
N GLY A 215 22.98 -12.31 9.58
CA GLY A 215 24.04 -13.06 10.23
C GLY A 215 24.57 -14.18 9.32
N LEU A 216 25.88 -14.41 9.36
CA LEU A 216 26.54 -15.47 8.59
C LEU A 216 26.48 -16.78 9.36
N VAL A 217 25.97 -17.82 8.70
CA VAL A 217 25.94 -19.19 9.20
C VAL A 217 27.11 -19.96 8.60
N ASP A 218 27.84 -20.67 9.44
CA ASP A 218 28.99 -21.49 9.04
C ASP A 218 28.53 -22.83 8.47
N ILE A 219 29.15 -23.25 7.36
CA ILE A 219 29.04 -24.60 6.81
C ILE A 219 30.27 -25.36 7.28
N GLU A 220 30.03 -26.41 8.05
CA GLU A 220 31.07 -27.27 8.57
C GLU A 220 31.08 -28.61 7.82
N SER A 221 32.27 -29.06 7.46
CA SER A 221 32.49 -30.43 7.01
C SER A 221 33.15 -31.22 8.14
N SER A 222 32.51 -32.33 8.49
CA SER A 222 33.03 -33.34 9.40
C SER A 222 33.39 -34.58 8.59
N THR A 223 34.68 -34.86 8.44
CA THR A 223 35.16 -36.20 8.09
C THR A 223 35.37 -36.99 9.37
N ASP A 224 34.91 -38.25 9.40
CA ASP A 224 34.92 -39.15 10.57
C ASP A 224 36.19 -38.98 11.44
N GLY A 225 35.99 -38.58 12.69
CA GLY A 225 37.05 -38.45 13.70
C GLY A 225 37.89 -37.16 13.70
N ALA A 226 37.67 -36.23 12.76
CA ALA A 226 38.38 -34.94 12.72
C ALA A 226 37.53 -33.78 13.27
N LYS A 227 38.18 -32.74 13.83
CA LYS A 227 37.49 -31.49 14.22
C LYS A 227 36.81 -30.89 12.99
N ALA A 228 35.55 -30.49 13.16
CA ALA A 228 34.76 -29.83 12.13
C ALA A 228 35.55 -28.65 11.52
N ARG A 229 35.77 -28.71 10.21
CA ARG A 229 36.45 -27.65 9.47
C ARG A 229 35.40 -26.81 8.75
N ARG A 230 35.42 -25.51 8.99
CA ARG A 230 34.59 -24.56 8.24
C ARG A 230 35.00 -24.57 6.77
N THR A 231 34.10 -25.00 5.91
CA THR A 231 34.29 -25.04 4.44
C THR A 231 33.68 -23.81 3.79
N GLY A 232 32.50 -23.38 4.23
CA GLY A 232 31.80 -22.24 3.65
C GLY A 232 31.01 -21.44 4.67
N ARG A 233 30.39 -20.36 4.21
CA ARG A 233 29.43 -19.55 4.97
C ARG A 233 28.36 -19.01 4.05
N PHE A 234 27.19 -18.74 4.60
CA PHE A 234 26.11 -18.12 3.85
C PHE A 234 25.27 -17.20 4.74
N GLY A 235 24.57 -16.26 4.10
CA GLY A 235 23.52 -15.46 4.73
C GLY A 235 22.34 -15.34 3.78
N TRP A 236 21.14 -15.24 4.32
CA TRP A 236 19.91 -15.09 3.57
C TRP A 236 18.93 -14.18 4.31
N TRP A 237 18.04 -13.56 3.55
CA TRP A 237 16.93 -12.75 4.05
C TRP A 237 15.75 -12.91 3.09
N ILE A 238 14.54 -12.87 3.63
CA ILE A 238 13.31 -12.90 2.86
C ILE A 238 12.60 -11.57 3.03
N GLY A 239 12.48 -10.80 1.95
CA GLY A 239 11.71 -9.56 1.94
C GLY A 239 10.24 -9.84 1.65
N ASP A 240 9.36 -9.22 2.43
CA ASP A 240 7.91 -9.26 2.16
C ASP A 240 7.55 -8.39 0.95
N GLU A 241 6.86 -8.99 -0.01
CA GLU A 241 6.37 -8.33 -1.22
C GLU A 241 4.91 -7.88 -1.09
N SER A 242 4.18 -8.40 -0.11
CA SER A 242 2.76 -8.09 0.10
C SER A 242 2.53 -6.67 0.62
N GLY A 243 3.46 -6.15 1.42
CA GLY A 243 3.44 -4.77 1.93
C GLY A 243 3.91 -3.70 0.94
N LYS A 244 4.28 -4.08 -0.30
CA LYS A 244 4.80 -3.16 -1.32
C LYS A 244 3.73 -2.81 -2.34
N ALA A 245 3.78 -1.58 -2.85
CA ALA A 245 2.89 -1.11 -3.90
C ALA A 245 3.13 -1.89 -5.21
N ARG A 246 2.07 -2.48 -5.76
CA ARG A 246 2.15 -3.17 -7.04
C ARG A 246 2.15 -2.15 -8.19
N ILE A 247 3.20 -2.16 -9.01
CA ILE A 247 3.39 -1.18 -10.10
C ILE A 247 3.01 -1.68 -11.48
N LYS A 248 2.77 -2.98 -11.65
CA LYS A 248 2.30 -3.49 -12.95
C LYS A 248 0.91 -2.96 -13.23
N GLU A 249 0.67 -2.60 -14.48
CA GLU A 249 -0.65 -2.26 -14.99
C GLU A 249 -1.68 -3.34 -14.65
N ASP A 250 -2.93 -2.93 -14.60
CA ASP A 250 -4.00 -3.91 -14.59
C ASP A 250 -4.13 -4.50 -15.99
N PRO A 251 -3.93 -5.81 -16.19
CA PRO A 251 -4.08 -6.42 -17.52
C PRO A 251 -5.51 -6.26 -18.10
N TYR A 252 -6.44 -5.73 -17.31
CA TYR A 252 -7.81 -5.42 -17.69
C TYR A 252 -8.08 -3.92 -17.99
N GLU A 253 -7.12 -3.01 -17.76
CA GLU A 253 -7.26 -1.57 -18.09
C GLU A 253 -7.17 -1.33 -19.60
N LYS A 254 -6.21 -1.97 -20.26
CA LYS A 254 -6.21 -2.08 -21.71
C LYS A 254 -7.29 -3.10 -22.03
N GLY A 255 -8.47 -2.63 -22.44
CA GLY A 255 -9.62 -3.43 -22.88
C GLY A 255 -9.28 -4.35 -24.05
N GLY A 256 -8.38 -5.31 -23.82
CA GLY A 256 -8.00 -6.36 -24.73
C GLY A 256 -9.27 -7.10 -25.09
N GLN A 257 -9.58 -7.05 -26.38
CA GLN A 257 -10.81 -7.56 -26.98
C GLN A 257 -11.20 -8.92 -26.39
N GLY A 258 -12.45 -9.03 -25.91
CA GLY A 258 -13.05 -10.31 -25.51
C GLY A 258 -13.43 -10.46 -24.03
N MET A 259 -13.49 -9.39 -23.23
CA MET A 259 -14.07 -9.49 -21.89
C MET A 259 -15.57 -9.73 -21.98
N SER A 260 -16.06 -10.75 -21.28
CA SER A 260 -17.50 -10.97 -21.12
C SER A 260 -18.11 -9.90 -20.22
N ASP A 261 -19.42 -9.66 -20.34
CA ASP A 261 -20.15 -8.73 -19.46
C ASP A 261 -19.96 -9.08 -17.98
N ALA A 262 -19.83 -10.37 -17.66
CA ALA A 262 -19.53 -10.85 -16.31
C ALA A 262 -18.14 -10.41 -15.81
N MET A 263 -17.12 -10.41 -16.68
CA MET A 263 -15.79 -9.92 -16.33
C MET A 263 -15.78 -8.40 -16.12
N VAL A 264 -16.54 -7.67 -16.93
CA VAL A 264 -16.71 -6.21 -16.78
C VAL A 264 -17.41 -5.90 -15.45
N ALA A 265 -18.51 -6.60 -15.14
CA ALA A 265 -19.22 -6.44 -13.87
C ALA A 265 -18.34 -6.76 -12.65
N PHE A 266 -17.58 -7.86 -12.70
CA PHE A 266 -16.63 -8.22 -11.65
C PHE A 266 -15.51 -7.17 -11.50
N ARG A 267 -15.06 -6.56 -12.60
CA ARG A 267 -14.04 -5.50 -12.54
C ARG A 267 -14.56 -4.22 -11.91
N LEU A 268 -15.80 -3.81 -12.19
CA LEU A 268 -16.43 -2.65 -11.56
C LEU A 268 -16.51 -2.80 -10.02
N GLN A 269 -16.48 -4.04 -9.52
CA GLN A 269 -16.46 -4.35 -8.09
C GLN A 269 -15.05 -4.39 -7.49
N ALA A 270 -14.00 -4.44 -8.32
CA ALA A 270 -12.63 -4.44 -7.84
C ALA A 270 -12.17 -3.00 -7.54
N PRO A 271 -11.41 -2.78 -6.46
CA PRO A 271 -10.87 -1.46 -6.18
C PRO A 271 -10.00 -0.96 -7.33
N GLY A 272 -10.17 0.30 -7.70
CA GLY A 272 -9.31 0.99 -8.64
C GLY A 272 -7.86 0.99 -8.14
N ARG A 273 -6.89 0.84 -9.05
CA ARG A 273 -5.49 0.85 -8.67
C ARG A 273 -5.00 2.29 -8.48
N PRO A 274 -4.28 2.60 -7.39
CA PRO A 274 -3.65 3.89 -7.24
C PRO A 274 -2.53 4.07 -8.28
N SER A 275 -2.39 5.29 -8.80
CA SER A 275 -1.30 5.65 -9.71
C SER A 275 0.07 5.41 -9.07
N MET A 276 1.08 5.06 -9.88
CA MET A 276 2.46 4.84 -9.42
C MET A 276 3.27 6.14 -9.26
N HIS A 277 2.80 7.26 -9.82
CA HIS A 277 3.50 8.55 -9.77
C HIS A 277 3.89 9.06 -8.36
N PRO A 278 3.12 8.77 -7.29
CA PRO A 278 3.53 9.14 -5.93
C PRO A 278 4.76 8.39 -5.40
N LEU A 279 5.18 7.31 -6.05
CA LEU A 279 6.29 6.48 -5.59
C LEU A 279 7.65 7.11 -5.94
N PRO A 280 8.64 7.06 -5.03
CA PRO A 280 9.98 7.58 -5.28
C PRO A 280 10.62 7.01 -6.55
N GLY A 281 11.07 7.88 -7.46
CA GLY A 281 11.72 7.47 -8.69
C GLY A 281 10.81 6.91 -9.79
N LEU A 282 9.48 6.92 -9.59
CA LEU A 282 8.48 6.51 -10.60
C LEU A 282 7.60 7.68 -11.07
N GLY A 283 7.85 8.90 -10.60
CA GLY A 283 7.06 10.08 -10.95
C GLY A 283 7.11 10.49 -12.42
N ASN A 284 8.18 10.15 -13.14
CA ASN A 284 8.37 10.54 -14.55
C ASN A 284 8.05 9.40 -15.54
N VAL A 285 7.49 8.29 -15.05
CA VAL A 285 7.13 7.16 -15.91
C VAL A 285 5.88 7.52 -16.69
N ASP A 286 5.92 7.35 -18.01
CA ASP A 286 4.74 7.55 -18.85
C ASP A 286 3.62 6.56 -18.47
N GLU A 287 2.36 6.97 -18.53
CA GLU A 287 1.22 6.10 -18.23
C GLU A 287 1.14 4.94 -19.24
N GLU A 288 1.68 5.11 -20.45
CA GLU A 288 1.74 4.05 -21.47
C GLU A 288 3.01 3.17 -21.37
N ALA A 289 3.85 3.37 -20.36
CA ALA A 289 5.10 2.62 -20.23
C ALA A 289 4.85 1.09 -20.13
N PRO A 290 5.68 0.25 -20.78
CA PRO A 290 5.44 -1.20 -20.86
C PRO A 290 5.83 -1.94 -19.57
N LEU A 291 5.18 -1.61 -18.45
CA LEU A 291 5.46 -2.13 -17.11
C LEU A 291 5.19 -3.63 -16.98
N GLU A 292 4.38 -4.20 -17.87
CA GLU A 292 4.19 -5.65 -17.93
C GLU A 292 5.50 -6.40 -18.20
N LEU A 293 6.39 -5.80 -19.00
CA LEU A 293 7.71 -6.36 -19.36
C LEU A 293 8.70 -6.37 -18.18
N ALA A 294 8.41 -5.62 -17.10
CA ALA A 294 9.26 -5.64 -15.92
C ALA A 294 9.11 -6.97 -15.16
N SER A 295 10.02 -7.90 -15.43
CA SER A 295 10.08 -9.23 -14.82
C SER A 295 11.00 -9.31 -13.62
N THR A 296 11.73 -8.24 -13.30
CA THR A 296 12.58 -8.05 -12.11
C THR A 296 12.59 -6.58 -11.70
N ARG A 297 13.04 -6.27 -10.47
CA ARG A 297 13.26 -4.88 -10.05
C ARG A 297 14.28 -4.17 -10.93
N ARG A 298 15.34 -4.88 -11.33
CA ARG A 298 16.41 -4.32 -12.16
C ARG A 298 15.94 -4.00 -13.58
N THR A 299 14.98 -4.76 -14.11
CA THR A 299 14.37 -4.44 -15.41
C THR A 299 13.46 -3.22 -15.36
N LEU A 300 13.01 -2.76 -14.17
CA LEU A 300 12.29 -1.48 -14.05
C LEU A 300 13.20 -0.30 -14.39
N GLU A 301 14.48 -0.39 -14.05
CA GLU A 301 15.46 0.67 -14.37
C GLU A 301 15.68 0.85 -15.87
N LEU A 302 15.26 -0.14 -16.68
CA LEU A 302 15.32 -0.09 -18.15
C LEU A 302 14.11 0.62 -18.76
N ILE A 303 13.07 0.91 -17.98
CA ILE A 303 11.89 1.64 -18.43
C ILE A 303 12.22 3.13 -18.45
N ASP A 304 11.82 3.78 -19.54
CA ASP A 304 12.05 5.22 -19.70
C ASP A 304 11.31 6.01 -18.59
N GLY A 305 11.96 7.07 -18.11
CA GLY A 305 11.47 7.83 -16.95
C GLY A 305 11.78 7.23 -15.57
N VAL A 306 12.20 5.97 -15.46
CA VAL A 306 12.66 5.35 -14.18
C VAL A 306 14.17 5.55 -13.98
N GLY A 307 14.96 5.03 -14.91
CA GLY A 307 16.42 4.97 -14.80
C GLY A 307 16.93 4.40 -13.47
N SER A 308 18.06 4.93 -12.98
CA SER A 308 18.61 4.52 -11.67
C SER A 308 17.75 4.92 -10.47
N ALA A 309 16.75 5.79 -10.64
CA ALA A 309 15.86 6.22 -9.56
C ALA A 309 14.90 5.10 -9.14
N GLY A 310 14.66 4.08 -9.98
CA GLY A 310 13.81 2.92 -9.64
C GLY A 310 14.27 2.15 -8.42
N GLY A 311 15.59 2.11 -8.16
CA GLY A 311 16.14 1.48 -6.96
C GLY A 311 15.72 2.18 -5.65
N SER A 312 15.32 3.47 -5.68
CA SER A 312 14.81 4.17 -4.49
C SER A 312 13.47 3.61 -3.99
N SER A 313 12.73 2.92 -4.88
CA SER A 313 11.48 2.24 -4.55
C SER A 313 11.67 0.76 -4.22
N PHE A 314 12.89 0.26 -3.99
CA PHE A 314 13.17 -1.15 -3.71
C PHE A 314 12.30 -1.75 -2.58
N HIS A 315 12.14 -1.01 -1.48
CA HIS A 315 11.33 -1.40 -0.31
C HIS A 315 9.86 -0.97 -0.43
N HIS A 316 9.50 -0.13 -1.39
CA HIS A 316 8.17 0.47 -1.50
C HIS A 316 7.35 -0.10 -2.66
N ALA A 317 7.99 -0.65 -3.70
CA ALA A 317 7.34 -1.09 -4.93
C ALA A 317 7.70 -2.55 -5.30
N THR A 318 6.76 -3.21 -5.98
CA THR A 318 6.93 -4.57 -6.48
C THR A 318 6.21 -4.82 -7.80
N PRO A 319 6.82 -5.55 -8.75
CA PRO A 319 6.11 -6.07 -9.90
C PRO A 319 5.31 -7.37 -9.64
N PHE A 320 5.39 -7.98 -8.44
CA PHE A 320 4.96 -9.38 -8.22
C PHE A 320 3.98 -9.63 -7.08
N SER A 321 3.29 -8.62 -6.56
CA SER A 321 2.35 -8.85 -5.46
C SER A 321 1.22 -9.81 -5.87
N LYS A 322 1.22 -10.99 -5.25
CA LYS A 322 0.17 -12.01 -5.33
C LYS A 322 -0.33 -12.24 -3.91
N SER A 323 -1.64 -12.20 -3.73
CA SER A 323 -2.31 -12.54 -2.49
C SER A 323 -3.36 -13.60 -2.76
N LEU A 324 -3.53 -14.51 -1.81
CA LEU A 324 -4.71 -15.35 -1.74
C LEU A 324 -5.74 -14.63 -0.86
N LEU A 325 -7.03 -14.83 -1.13
CA LEU A 325 -8.10 -14.33 -0.29
C LEU A 325 -8.24 -15.26 0.92
N VAL A 326 -7.24 -15.29 1.80
CA VAL A 326 -7.26 -16.11 3.01
C VAL A 326 -7.91 -15.36 4.17
N ASP A 327 -8.66 -16.09 4.99
CA ASP A 327 -9.11 -15.63 6.29
C ASP A 327 -7.96 -15.87 7.28
N VAL A 328 -7.22 -14.81 7.58
CA VAL A 328 -6.07 -14.91 8.48
C VAL A 328 -6.51 -15.19 9.92
N ARG A 329 -7.75 -14.86 10.29
CA ARG A 329 -8.27 -15.03 11.65
C ARG A 329 -8.70 -16.48 11.90
N GLU A 330 -9.52 -17.03 11.00
CA GLU A 330 -10.08 -18.38 11.15
C GLU A 330 -9.28 -19.45 10.39
N GLY A 331 -8.43 -19.05 9.44
CA GLY A 331 -7.78 -19.94 8.48
C GLY A 331 -8.68 -20.28 7.29
N GLY A 332 -8.08 -20.76 6.19
CA GLY A 332 -8.80 -21.07 4.96
C GLY A 332 -9.06 -19.84 4.09
N LEU A 333 -9.94 -19.99 3.08
CA LEU A 333 -10.30 -18.90 2.17
C LEU A 333 -11.45 -18.05 2.75
N LYS A 334 -11.40 -16.74 2.51
CA LYS A 334 -12.49 -15.82 2.79
C LYS A 334 -13.75 -16.29 2.08
N ARG A 335 -14.89 -16.18 2.77
CA ARG A 335 -16.18 -16.54 2.23
C ARG A 335 -16.57 -15.57 1.12
N ASP A 336 -16.98 -16.12 -0.02
CA ASP A 336 -17.52 -15.33 -1.12
C ASP A 336 -18.98 -14.97 -0.84
N LEU A 337 -19.24 -13.68 -0.67
CA LEU A 337 -20.59 -13.15 -0.43
C LEU A 337 -21.34 -12.88 -1.74
N SER A 338 -20.70 -12.93 -2.91
CA SER A 338 -21.33 -12.57 -4.19
C SER A 338 -22.60 -13.38 -4.45
N SER A 339 -22.62 -14.69 -4.13
CA SER A 339 -23.83 -15.52 -4.31
C SER A 339 -25.03 -15.06 -3.46
N ILE A 340 -24.78 -14.65 -2.21
CA ILE A 340 -25.82 -14.15 -1.30
C ILE A 340 -26.25 -12.75 -1.73
N LEU A 341 -25.30 -11.92 -2.17
CA LEU A 341 -25.53 -10.57 -2.64
C LEU A 341 -26.18 -10.51 -4.02
N GLU A 342 -26.10 -11.55 -4.84
CA GLU A 342 -26.79 -11.66 -6.15
C GLU A 342 -28.22 -12.17 -6.07
N ARG A 343 -28.62 -12.71 -4.92
CA ARG A 343 -29.95 -13.30 -4.71
C ARG A 343 -31.03 -12.20 -4.67
N PRO A 344 -32.21 -12.40 -5.28
CA PRO A 344 -33.31 -11.45 -5.16
C PRO A 344 -33.60 -11.08 -3.70
N ILE A 345 -33.73 -9.79 -3.42
CA ILE A 345 -33.94 -9.27 -2.06
C ILE A 345 -35.32 -9.71 -1.58
N ASN A 346 -35.36 -10.44 -0.46
CA ASN A 346 -36.59 -10.90 0.18
C ASN A 346 -36.79 -10.17 1.53
N TYR A 347 -37.83 -9.35 1.62
CA TYR A 347 -38.15 -8.54 2.79
C TYR A 347 -38.69 -9.34 3.99
N ARG A 348 -39.05 -10.61 3.78
CA ARG A 348 -39.53 -11.50 4.85
C ARG A 348 -38.38 -12.09 5.67
N GLU A 349 -37.16 -12.00 5.17
CA GLU A 349 -35.94 -12.49 5.81
C GLU A 349 -35.48 -11.50 6.88
N THR A 350 -36.22 -11.52 7.98
CA THR A 350 -36.03 -10.64 9.14
C THR A 350 -35.34 -11.34 10.31
N SER A 351 -34.96 -12.62 10.13
CA SER A 351 -34.22 -13.37 11.12
C SER A 351 -32.78 -12.87 11.25
N ASP A 352 -32.18 -13.22 12.38
CA ASP A 352 -30.83 -12.84 12.79
C ASP A 352 -29.76 -13.28 11.77
N ASP A 353 -29.99 -14.39 11.04
CA ASP A 353 -29.10 -14.90 9.99
C ASP A 353 -28.89 -13.93 8.82
N PHE A 354 -29.80 -12.95 8.64
CA PHE A 354 -29.75 -11.95 7.58
C PHE A 354 -29.38 -10.56 8.10
N MET A 355 -28.92 -10.43 9.36
CA MET A 355 -28.54 -9.14 9.94
C MET A 355 -27.02 -8.97 9.98
N LEU A 356 -26.53 -7.86 9.42
CA LEU A 356 -25.13 -7.45 9.53
C LEU A 356 -24.83 -6.83 10.89
N TYR A 357 -25.73 -5.99 11.42
CA TYR A 357 -25.58 -5.32 12.71
C TYR A 357 -26.92 -5.11 13.42
N ARG A 358 -26.90 -5.08 14.76
CA ARG A 358 -27.97 -4.51 15.60
C ARG A 358 -27.40 -3.42 16.50
N PHE A 359 -28.13 -2.34 16.67
CA PHE A 359 -27.69 -1.19 17.45
C PHE A 359 -28.36 -1.08 18.83
N ASP A 360 -29.54 -1.69 19.03
CA ASP A 360 -30.27 -1.66 20.30
C ASP A 360 -30.60 -3.04 20.87
N GLU A 361 -30.68 -3.13 22.20
CA GLU A 361 -31.13 -4.34 22.92
C GLU A 361 -32.60 -4.68 22.65
N ARG A 362 -33.37 -3.71 22.16
CA ARG A 362 -34.81 -3.86 21.84
C ARG A 362 -35.05 -4.33 20.40
N GLY A 363 -34.01 -4.47 19.57
CA GLY A 363 -34.07 -5.02 18.21
C GLY A 363 -34.77 -4.16 17.15
N ASN A 364 -34.99 -2.87 17.44
CA ASN A 364 -35.64 -1.94 16.53
C ASN A 364 -34.66 -1.34 15.52
N GLU A 365 -33.39 -1.22 15.88
CA GLU A 365 -32.34 -0.66 15.03
C GLU A 365 -31.42 -1.76 14.52
N ARG A 366 -31.48 -2.05 13.23
CA ARG A 366 -30.76 -3.16 12.59
C ARG A 366 -30.34 -2.84 11.17
N VAL A 367 -29.21 -3.39 10.74
CA VAL A 367 -28.71 -3.34 9.36
C VAL A 367 -28.83 -4.73 8.75
N PRO A 368 -29.81 -4.97 7.87
CA PRO A 368 -29.94 -6.23 7.16
C PRO A 368 -28.86 -6.39 6.06
N ILE A 369 -28.46 -7.62 5.73
CA ILE A 369 -27.55 -7.91 4.61
C ILE A 369 -28.14 -7.48 3.27
N GLN A 370 -29.47 -7.40 3.21
CA GLN A 370 -30.24 -6.86 2.09
C GLN A 370 -29.81 -5.43 1.71
N ASP A 371 -29.33 -4.61 2.66
CA ASP A 371 -28.82 -3.26 2.38
C ASP A 371 -27.57 -3.31 1.49
N LEU A 372 -26.69 -4.27 1.76
CA LEU A 372 -25.50 -4.52 0.98
C LEU A 372 -25.86 -5.17 -0.36
N SER A 373 -26.82 -6.09 -0.37
CA SER A 373 -27.34 -6.69 -1.61
C SER A 373 -27.96 -5.65 -2.53
N ALA A 374 -28.68 -4.65 -1.99
CA ALA A 374 -29.29 -3.58 -2.77
C ALA A 374 -28.23 -2.72 -3.46
N TYR A 375 -27.16 -2.37 -2.76
CA TYR A 375 -26.02 -1.68 -3.37
C TYR A 375 -25.34 -2.56 -4.42
N TYR A 376 -25.05 -3.82 -4.08
CA TYR A 376 -24.37 -4.76 -4.96
C TYR A 376 -25.16 -5.03 -6.26
N GLN A 377 -26.49 -5.07 -6.19
CA GLN A 377 -27.39 -5.32 -7.34
C GLN A 377 -27.76 -4.06 -8.13
N LEU A 378 -27.23 -2.87 -7.78
CA LEU A 378 -27.50 -1.62 -8.51
C LEU A 378 -27.30 -1.74 -10.02
N TYR A 379 -26.36 -2.59 -10.46
CA TYR A 379 -26.07 -2.82 -11.87
C TYR A 379 -27.20 -3.51 -12.65
N ARG A 380 -28.06 -4.30 -11.99
CA ARG A 380 -29.17 -5.03 -12.63
C ARG A 380 -30.37 -4.15 -12.91
N GLU A 381 -30.57 -3.15 -12.06
CA GLU A 381 -31.72 -2.28 -12.18
C GLU A 381 -31.53 -1.32 -13.35
N HIS A 382 -32.37 -1.50 -14.37
CA HIS A 382 -32.41 -0.61 -15.52
C HIS A 382 -32.78 0.81 -15.06
N LEU A 383 -32.01 1.82 -15.47
CA LEU A 383 -32.28 3.23 -15.18
C LEU A 383 -33.50 3.70 -16.00
N GLU A 384 -34.70 3.22 -15.67
CA GLU A 384 -35.93 3.59 -16.40
C GLU A 384 -36.42 5.01 -16.05
N ASN A 385 -35.82 5.65 -15.05
CA ASN A 385 -36.19 6.97 -14.57
C ASN A 385 -35.49 8.09 -15.37
N ASN A 386 -35.86 8.20 -16.64
CA ASN A 386 -35.45 9.35 -17.46
C ASN A 386 -36.06 10.64 -16.90
N SER A 387 -35.21 11.61 -16.58
CA SER A 387 -35.70 12.93 -16.19
C SER A 387 -36.38 13.64 -17.36
N ARG A 388 -37.54 14.25 -17.09
CA ARG A 388 -38.19 15.16 -18.05
C ARG A 388 -37.44 16.48 -18.21
N LEU A 389 -36.54 16.80 -17.28
CA LEU A 389 -35.77 18.05 -17.26
C LEU A 389 -34.40 17.92 -17.93
N LEU A 390 -33.83 16.71 -17.98
CA LEU A 390 -32.51 16.47 -18.57
C LEU A 390 -32.52 15.19 -19.41
N ARG A 391 -32.29 15.34 -20.72
CA ARG A 391 -32.21 14.20 -21.64
C ARG A 391 -30.95 13.38 -21.32
N GLY A 392 -31.13 12.09 -20.99
CA GLY A 392 -30.04 11.22 -20.56
C GLY A 392 -29.62 11.41 -19.09
N GLY A 393 -30.33 12.26 -18.33
CA GLY A 393 -30.16 12.41 -16.89
C GLY A 393 -31.12 11.53 -16.10
N TYR A 394 -30.69 11.09 -14.93
CA TYR A 394 -31.48 10.28 -14.03
C TYR A 394 -32.31 11.15 -13.09
N GLN A 395 -33.62 10.89 -13.00
CA GLN A 395 -34.49 11.53 -12.03
C GLN A 395 -34.36 10.86 -10.66
N VAL A 396 -33.83 11.61 -9.69
CA VAL A 396 -33.78 11.19 -8.29
C VAL A 396 -35.19 11.20 -7.71
N ASN A 397 -35.55 10.09 -7.06
CA ASN A 397 -36.77 9.94 -6.29
C ASN A 397 -36.42 9.85 -4.80
N ASN A 398 -37.33 10.30 -3.93
CA ASN A 398 -37.19 10.12 -2.50
C ASN A 398 -37.48 8.64 -2.15
N PRO A 399 -36.70 7.97 -1.29
CA PRO A 399 -37.15 6.74 -0.65
C PRO A 399 -38.38 7.08 0.21
N ASP A 400 -39.55 6.60 -0.19
CA ASP A 400 -40.76 6.69 0.61
C ASP A 400 -40.82 5.46 1.50
N PHE A 401 -40.33 5.52 2.75
CA PHE A 401 -40.41 4.38 3.67
C PHE A 401 -41.87 4.14 4.11
N GLY A 402 -42.70 3.64 3.20
CA GLY A 402 -44.08 3.25 3.50
C GLY A 402 -44.14 2.02 4.40
N SER A 403 -45.30 1.77 5.01
CA SER A 403 -45.51 0.53 5.77
C SER A 403 -45.76 -0.66 4.83
N GLY A 404 -44.90 -1.69 4.86
CA GLY A 404 -45.14 -2.97 4.17
C GLY A 404 -44.21 -3.26 2.99
N GLY A 405 -44.67 -4.10 2.05
CA GLY A 405 -43.86 -4.75 1.00
C GLY A 405 -43.40 -3.90 -0.19
N THR A 406 -43.56 -2.56 -0.16
CA THR A 406 -43.01 -1.61 -1.16
C THR A 406 -41.53 -1.30 -0.96
N PHE A 407 -40.98 -1.75 0.16
CA PHE A 407 -39.60 -1.62 0.63
C PHE A 407 -38.50 -1.83 -0.44
N THR A 408 -38.62 -2.80 -1.35
CA THR A 408 -37.54 -3.13 -2.32
C THR A 408 -37.25 -2.04 -3.35
N ARG A 409 -38.24 -1.22 -3.75
CA ARG A 409 -38.03 -0.13 -4.73
C ARG A 409 -37.34 1.09 -4.10
N GLU A 410 -37.26 1.14 -2.77
CA GLU A 410 -36.82 2.31 -2.00
C GLU A 410 -35.36 2.21 -1.54
N TYR A 411 -34.80 1.00 -1.39
CA TYR A 411 -33.40 0.79 -0.99
C TYR A 411 -32.39 1.18 -2.06
N SER A 412 -32.61 0.77 -3.31
CA SER A 412 -31.71 1.16 -4.42
C SER A 412 -31.76 2.66 -4.68
N ASN A 413 -32.88 3.33 -4.37
CA ASN A 413 -32.99 4.80 -4.49
C ASN A 413 -32.09 5.53 -3.49
N LEU A 414 -31.85 4.99 -2.29
CA LEU A 414 -30.95 5.60 -1.28
C LEU A 414 -29.55 5.82 -1.86
N TYR A 415 -29.02 4.81 -2.55
CA TYR A 415 -27.68 4.85 -3.14
C TYR A 415 -27.59 5.64 -4.46
N ARG A 416 -28.73 6.12 -4.98
CA ARG A 416 -28.82 6.92 -6.21
C ARG A 416 -28.99 8.42 -5.95
N GLN A 417 -29.03 8.82 -4.69
CA GLN A 417 -29.14 10.23 -4.31
C GLN A 417 -27.77 10.91 -4.30
N PRO A 418 -27.72 12.23 -4.51
CA PRO A 418 -26.51 12.98 -4.20
C PRO A 418 -26.25 12.93 -2.69
N VAL A 419 -24.99 12.76 -2.33
CA VAL A 419 -24.55 12.53 -0.94
C VAL A 419 -24.20 13.86 -0.28
N PRO A 420 -24.69 14.15 0.94
CA PRO A 420 -24.24 15.29 1.71
C PRO A 420 -22.81 15.03 2.22
N ILE A 421 -21.83 15.80 1.74
CA ILE A 421 -20.41 15.61 2.09
C ILE A 421 -19.89 16.63 3.09
N ARG A 422 -20.57 17.77 3.21
CA ARG A 422 -20.15 18.84 4.13
C ARG A 422 -21.33 19.66 4.60
N LEU A 423 -21.31 19.96 5.89
CA LEU A 423 -22.21 20.91 6.52
C LEU A 423 -21.40 22.07 7.10
N GLN A 424 -21.83 23.29 6.85
CA GLN A 424 -21.18 24.50 7.35
C GLN A 424 -22.22 25.41 8.02
N TYR A 425 -21.79 26.06 9.08
CA TYR A 425 -22.57 27.07 9.78
C TYR A 425 -21.77 28.36 9.80
N LEU A 426 -22.29 29.40 9.16
CA LEU A 426 -21.77 30.75 9.33
C LEU A 426 -22.49 31.41 10.50
N LEU A 427 -21.74 32.00 11.41
CA LEU A 427 -22.26 32.84 12.48
C LEU A 427 -22.04 34.29 12.11
N THR A 428 -23.12 35.06 12.01
CA THR A 428 -23.10 36.49 11.70
C THR A 428 -23.54 37.28 12.93
N LEU A 429 -22.74 38.26 13.35
CA LEU A 429 -23.07 39.11 14.48
C LEU A 429 -23.65 40.43 13.99
N LEU A 430 -24.81 40.80 14.53
CA LEU A 430 -25.55 41.99 14.12
C LEU A 430 -25.93 42.81 15.34
N CYS A 431 -25.85 44.12 15.20
CA CYS A 431 -26.17 45.05 16.28
C CYS A 431 -27.39 45.86 15.86
N GLU A 432 -28.51 45.68 16.56
CA GLU A 432 -29.75 46.43 16.32
C GLU A 432 -30.03 47.36 17.50
N ARG A 433 -30.61 48.53 17.24
CA ARG A 433 -31.03 49.42 18.32
C ARG A 433 -32.20 48.79 19.08
N ARG A 434 -32.17 48.85 20.42
CA ARG A 434 -33.29 48.38 21.23
C ARG A 434 -34.52 49.27 21.01
N THR A 435 -35.69 48.65 20.94
CA THR A 435 -36.96 49.36 20.83
C THR A 435 -37.32 50.01 22.17
N THR A 436 -38.18 51.04 22.15
CA THR A 436 -38.66 51.71 23.38
C THR A 436 -39.34 50.74 24.35
N ALA A 437 -40.06 49.73 23.81
CA ALA A 437 -40.68 48.67 24.60
C ALA A 437 -39.63 47.79 25.31
N GLU A 438 -38.59 47.36 24.60
CA GLU A 438 -37.49 46.56 25.17
C GLU A 438 -36.69 47.32 26.24
N MET A 439 -36.50 48.64 26.04
CA MET A 439 -35.86 49.53 27.02
C MET A 439 -36.70 49.66 28.29
N ASN A 440 -38.03 49.73 28.16
CA ASN A 440 -38.95 49.81 29.29
C ASN A 440 -39.11 48.48 30.05
N ALA A 441 -39.03 47.34 29.35
CA ALA A 441 -39.17 46.01 29.94
C ALA A 441 -37.99 45.63 30.85
N ASN A 442 -36.78 46.10 30.55
CA ASN A 442 -35.60 45.90 31.38
C ASN A 442 -34.85 47.22 31.59
N LYS A 443 -35.34 48.02 32.52
CA LYS A 443 -34.78 49.34 32.89
C LYS A 443 -33.38 49.25 33.51
N ALA A 444 -32.98 48.09 34.01
CA ALA A 444 -31.63 47.86 34.54
C ALA A 444 -30.58 47.76 33.40
N ASN A 445 -30.99 47.28 32.22
CA ASN A 445 -30.12 47.26 31.05
C ASN A 445 -30.08 48.64 30.38
N LYS A 446 -28.97 49.36 30.57
CA LYS A 446 -28.71 50.69 29.97
C LYS A 446 -28.09 50.64 28.57
N ASP A 447 -27.92 49.46 27.97
CA ASP A 447 -27.31 49.36 26.64
C ASP A 447 -28.31 49.83 25.57
N PRO A 448 -27.89 50.71 24.63
CA PRO A 448 -28.77 51.23 23.59
C PRO A 448 -29.00 50.24 22.43
N TYR A 449 -28.15 49.22 22.32
CA TYR A 449 -28.22 48.21 21.28
C TYR A 449 -28.35 46.80 21.85
N LYS A 450 -28.96 45.91 21.08
CA LYS A 450 -29.02 44.48 21.29
C LYS A 450 -28.18 43.77 20.23
N LEU A 451 -27.53 42.68 20.63
CA LEU A 451 -26.76 41.83 19.76
C LEU A 451 -27.66 40.68 19.27
N HIS A 452 -27.71 40.51 17.96
CA HIS A 452 -28.31 39.38 17.27
C HIS A 452 -27.21 38.48 16.71
N VAL A 453 -27.48 37.18 16.71
CA VAL A 453 -26.61 36.16 16.12
C VAL A 453 -27.41 35.49 15.04
N GLY A 454 -27.06 35.79 13.80
CA GLY A 454 -27.58 35.10 12.63
C GLY A 454 -26.84 33.80 12.40
N ILE A 455 -27.56 32.75 12.02
CA ILE A 455 -26.98 31.48 11.60
C ILE A 455 -27.33 31.21 10.15
N THR A 456 -26.33 31.03 9.29
CA THR A 456 -26.51 30.59 7.91
C THR A 456 -26.00 29.15 7.76
N PRO A 457 -26.90 28.15 7.74
CA PRO A 457 -26.52 26.80 7.39
C PRO A 457 -26.29 26.69 5.88
N ALA A 458 -25.22 26.00 5.50
CA ALA A 458 -24.92 25.64 4.13
C ALA A 458 -24.58 24.14 4.05
N ILE A 459 -25.19 23.46 3.09
CA ILE A 459 -24.96 22.04 2.81
C ILE A 459 -24.26 21.89 1.47
N THR A 460 -23.27 21.01 1.42
CA THR A 460 -22.60 20.60 0.19
C THR A 460 -23.03 19.19 -0.19
N TYR A 461 -23.59 19.04 -1.38
CA TYR A 461 -23.90 17.76 -2.00
C TYR A 461 -22.85 17.39 -3.04
N TRP A 462 -22.62 16.10 -3.19
CA TRP A 462 -21.77 15.50 -4.21
C TRP A 462 -22.56 14.45 -4.98
N ASN A 463 -22.39 14.42 -6.30
CA ASN A 463 -22.86 13.31 -7.13
C ASN A 463 -21.77 12.23 -7.24
N PRO A 464 -21.89 11.09 -6.53
CA PRO A 464 -20.92 10.00 -6.62
C PRO A 464 -21.05 9.17 -7.91
N ASN A 465 -22.14 9.36 -8.67
CA ASN A 465 -22.45 8.52 -9.81
C ASN A 465 -21.81 9.06 -11.09
N ASN A 466 -21.59 8.15 -12.05
CA ASN A 466 -21.08 8.46 -13.39
C ASN A 466 -22.17 8.99 -14.35
N VAL A 467 -23.39 9.23 -13.85
CA VAL A 467 -24.53 9.75 -14.60
C VAL A 467 -25.00 11.10 -14.04
N PRO A 468 -25.51 12.02 -14.90
CA PRO A 468 -26.12 13.25 -14.42
C PRO A 468 -27.37 12.95 -13.57
N LEU A 469 -27.51 13.60 -12.42
CA LEU A 469 -28.64 13.46 -11.52
C LEU A 469 -29.53 14.71 -11.56
N VAL A 470 -30.85 14.51 -11.51
CA VAL A 470 -31.84 15.58 -11.41
C VAL A 470 -32.70 15.36 -10.17
N MET A 471 -32.69 16.33 -9.27
CA MET A 471 -33.62 16.40 -8.15
C MET A 471 -34.75 17.38 -8.51
N ASN A 472 -35.97 16.87 -8.60
CA ASN A 472 -37.18 17.70 -8.75
C ASN A 472 -38.41 16.93 -8.24
N LEU A 473 -38.56 16.85 -6.92
CA LEU A 473 -39.63 16.08 -6.27
C LEU A 473 -40.96 16.84 -6.24
N GLY A 474 -40.92 18.18 -6.25
CA GLY A 474 -42.11 19.02 -6.20
C GLY A 474 -42.47 19.49 -4.78
N PRO A 475 -43.35 20.49 -4.64
CA PRO A 475 -43.64 21.16 -3.36
C PRO A 475 -44.37 20.26 -2.35
N THR A 476 -44.95 19.15 -2.79
CA THR A 476 -45.66 18.19 -1.92
C THR A 476 -44.75 17.14 -1.28
N VAL A 477 -43.58 16.87 -1.87
CA VAL A 477 -42.67 15.76 -1.48
C VAL A 477 -41.19 16.17 -1.55
N ALA A 478 -40.87 17.42 -1.24
CA ALA A 478 -39.50 17.93 -1.26
C ALA A 478 -38.56 17.16 -0.31
N ASN A 479 -37.27 17.12 -0.64
CA ASN A 479 -36.26 16.50 0.22
C ASN A 479 -36.04 17.35 1.47
N GLN A 480 -36.20 16.73 2.64
CA GLN A 480 -36.04 17.38 3.92
C GLN A 480 -34.72 16.99 4.57
N LEU A 481 -33.96 18.00 4.98
CA LEU A 481 -32.80 17.83 5.84
C LEU A 481 -33.08 18.48 7.20
N ARG A 482 -33.08 17.65 8.24
CA ARG A 482 -33.31 18.09 9.62
C ARG A 482 -32.03 18.00 10.42
N PHE A 483 -31.74 19.07 11.14
CA PHE A 483 -30.57 19.09 12.03
C PHE A 483 -31.02 18.94 13.48
N PHE A 484 -30.48 17.91 14.11
CA PHE A 484 -30.60 17.69 15.55
C PHE A 484 -29.34 18.25 16.20
N ASN A 485 -29.50 19.15 17.16
CA ASN A 485 -28.42 19.71 18.00
C ASN A 485 -27.14 20.17 17.27
N MET A 486 -26.96 21.49 17.08
CA MET A 486 -25.71 22.02 16.53
C MET A 486 -24.50 21.66 17.43
N PRO A 487 -23.36 21.20 16.87
CA PRO A 487 -22.25 20.61 17.62
C PRO A 487 -21.33 21.65 18.29
N PHE A 488 -21.88 22.78 18.74
CA PHE A 488 -21.11 23.82 19.44
C PHE A 488 -21.96 24.53 20.50
N THR A 489 -21.27 25.06 21.51
CA THR A 489 -21.85 25.91 22.55
C THR A 489 -21.27 27.31 22.45
N ILE A 490 -22.05 28.33 22.81
CA ILE A 490 -21.61 29.72 22.76
C ILE A 490 -21.51 30.27 24.19
N ARG A 491 -20.36 30.83 24.54
CA ARG A 491 -20.16 31.60 25.77
C ARG A 491 -20.12 33.09 25.41
N TRP A 492 -20.96 33.88 26.05
CA TRP A 492 -20.99 35.33 25.86
C TRP A 492 -20.15 35.99 26.95
N THR A 493 -19.18 36.80 26.54
CA THR A 493 -18.42 37.66 27.45
C THR A 493 -18.50 39.09 26.95
N LYS A 494 -19.00 39.99 27.79
CA LYS A 494 -19.04 41.43 27.52
C LYS A 494 -17.90 42.10 28.27
N GLU A 495 -16.88 42.51 27.52
CA GLU A 495 -15.75 43.25 28.08
C GLU A 495 -16.20 44.62 28.63
N GLY A 496 -15.59 45.03 29.75
CA GLY A 496 -15.84 46.34 30.39
C GLY A 496 -16.96 46.40 31.45
N ARG A 497 -17.88 45.43 31.51
CA ARG A 497 -18.90 45.32 32.60
C ARG A 497 -18.87 44.00 33.36
N GLY A 498 -17.92 43.10 33.06
CA GLY A 498 -17.72 41.84 33.78
C GLY A 498 -18.83 40.80 33.57
N TYR A 499 -19.67 40.95 32.55
CA TYR A 499 -20.68 39.95 32.24
C TYR A 499 -20.06 38.81 31.45
N SER A 500 -20.07 37.60 32.00
CA SER A 500 -19.84 36.37 31.27
C SER A 500 -20.98 35.40 31.60
N THR A 501 -21.50 34.69 30.60
CA THR A 501 -22.49 33.64 30.84
C THR A 501 -21.88 32.55 31.71
N ARG A 502 -22.53 32.25 32.84
CA ARG A 502 -22.06 31.29 33.85
C ARG A 502 -21.82 29.89 33.26
N GLU A 503 -22.64 29.48 32.30
CA GLU A 503 -22.53 28.21 31.57
C GLU A 503 -22.55 28.49 30.06
N PRO A 504 -21.81 27.73 29.23
CA PRO A 504 -21.95 27.78 27.78
C PRO A 504 -23.38 27.46 27.37
N ILE A 505 -23.97 28.29 26.51
CA ILE A 505 -25.33 28.09 26.03
C ILE A 505 -25.28 27.09 24.89
N THR A 506 -25.93 25.94 25.04
CA THR A 506 -26.19 25.02 23.95
C THR A 506 -27.29 25.59 23.07
N LEU A 507 -27.14 25.50 21.74
CA LEU A 507 -28.22 25.92 20.83
C LEU A 507 -29.47 25.04 20.92
N SER A 508 -29.37 23.83 21.50
CA SER A 508 -30.53 23.01 21.88
C SER A 508 -31.44 23.68 22.91
N TRP A 509 -30.88 24.57 23.75
CA TRP A 509 -31.67 25.37 24.69
C TRP A 509 -32.35 26.57 24.00
N LEU A 510 -31.75 27.12 22.96
CA LEU A 510 -32.37 28.12 22.07
C LEU A 510 -33.53 27.52 21.25
N SER A 511 -33.43 26.24 20.86
CA SER A 511 -34.51 25.55 20.14
C SER A 511 -35.65 25.02 21.02
N ARG A 512 -35.50 25.00 22.35
CA ARG A 512 -36.56 24.57 23.29
C ARG A 512 -37.87 25.34 23.16
N GLY A 513 -37.85 26.58 22.66
CA GLY A 513 -39.04 27.38 22.39
C GLY A 513 -39.75 27.07 21.05
N ILE A 514 -39.13 26.27 20.18
CA ILE A 514 -39.54 26.00 18.80
C ILE A 514 -40.29 24.67 18.68
N SER A 515 -39.99 23.72 19.58
CA SER A 515 -40.68 22.44 19.67
C SER A 515 -42.11 22.62 20.20
N LYS A 516 -43.11 22.57 19.30
CA LYS A 516 -44.48 22.25 19.72
C LYS A 516 -44.63 20.73 19.72
N GLY A 517 -44.95 20.15 20.88
CA GLY A 517 -45.39 18.75 20.96
C GLY A 517 -44.30 17.68 20.98
N GLY A 518 -43.39 17.74 21.96
CA GLY A 518 -42.58 16.58 22.35
C GLY A 518 -41.33 16.30 21.50
N ASP A 519 -41.24 16.84 20.29
CA ASP A 519 -40.07 16.69 19.41
C ASP A 519 -38.97 17.71 19.78
N ARG A 520 -38.33 17.47 20.94
CA ARG A 520 -37.48 18.45 21.65
C ARG A 520 -36.03 18.52 21.13
N ASP A 521 -35.69 17.69 20.15
CA ASP A 521 -34.31 17.47 19.71
C ASP A 521 -34.01 18.11 18.34
N THR A 522 -34.98 18.78 17.73
CA THR A 522 -34.88 19.35 16.37
C THR A 522 -34.52 20.83 16.42
N GLY A 523 -33.41 21.20 15.78
CA GLY A 523 -32.87 22.57 15.74
C GLY A 523 -33.49 23.43 14.65
N PHE A 524 -33.49 22.94 13.40
CA PHE A 524 -34.14 23.56 12.23
C PHE A 524 -34.20 22.60 11.03
N THR A 525 -35.02 22.94 10.03
CA THR A 525 -35.24 22.15 8.81
C THR A 525 -34.88 22.96 7.55
N LEU A 526 -34.21 22.31 6.59
CA LEU A 526 -33.98 22.83 5.22
C LEU A 526 -34.65 21.93 4.20
N TYR A 527 -35.17 22.54 3.12
CA TYR A 527 -35.73 21.81 1.99
C TYR A 527 -34.87 21.97 0.74
N THR A 528 -34.72 20.89 -0.03
CA THR A 528 -34.11 20.91 -1.37
C THR A 528 -35.10 20.36 -2.38
N SER A 529 -34.99 20.82 -3.63
CA SER A 529 -35.71 20.20 -4.75
C SER A 529 -37.25 20.24 -4.62
N GLY A 530 -37.80 21.27 -3.98
CA GLY A 530 -39.24 21.47 -3.82
C GLY A 530 -39.83 22.24 -4.99
N THR A 531 -39.51 23.53 -5.09
CA THR A 531 -39.89 24.38 -6.24
C THR A 531 -38.75 24.59 -7.22
N LYS A 532 -37.50 24.41 -6.78
CA LYS A 532 -36.29 24.65 -7.58
C LYS A 532 -35.63 23.32 -7.96
N PRO A 533 -35.68 22.90 -9.25
CA PRO A 533 -34.98 21.70 -9.67
C PRO A 533 -33.47 21.88 -9.56
N ILE A 534 -32.78 20.80 -9.18
CA ILE A 534 -31.32 20.78 -9.02
C ILE A 534 -30.74 19.72 -9.94
N VAL A 535 -29.78 20.11 -10.77
CA VAL A 535 -29.06 19.20 -11.68
C VAL A 535 -27.61 19.05 -11.20
N PHE A 536 -27.10 17.81 -11.17
CA PHE A 536 -25.71 17.50 -10.89
C PHE A 536 -25.09 16.79 -12.08
N GLU A 537 -23.95 17.28 -12.55
CA GLU A 537 -23.08 16.52 -13.46
C GLU A 537 -22.38 15.37 -12.72
N PRO A 538 -21.87 14.34 -13.43
CA PRO A 538 -21.08 13.27 -12.82
C PRO A 538 -19.91 13.82 -12.01
N GLY A 539 -19.75 13.35 -10.76
CA GLY A 539 -18.69 13.82 -9.85
C GLY A 539 -18.85 15.25 -9.32
N GLN A 540 -19.89 15.99 -9.72
CA GLN A 540 -20.03 17.41 -9.38
C GLN A 540 -20.34 17.61 -7.90
N VAL A 541 -19.67 18.60 -7.31
CA VAL A 541 -19.92 19.09 -5.95
C VAL A 541 -20.63 20.44 -6.01
N ARG A 542 -21.72 20.60 -5.27
CA ARG A 542 -22.49 21.86 -5.20
C ARG A 542 -22.85 22.21 -3.77
N VAL A 543 -22.72 23.49 -3.43
CA VAL A 543 -23.10 24.05 -2.14
C VAL A 543 -24.49 24.68 -2.27
N PHE A 544 -25.32 24.55 -1.23
CA PHE A 544 -26.64 25.14 -1.11
C PHE A 544 -26.80 25.81 0.25
N SER A 545 -27.45 26.97 0.26
CA SER A 545 -27.73 27.75 1.46
C SER A 545 -29.10 28.42 1.36
N LEU A 546 -29.57 29.04 2.45
CA LEU A 546 -30.87 29.70 2.50
C LEU A 546 -31.01 30.81 1.45
N ALA A 547 -32.16 30.83 0.77
CA ALA A 547 -32.47 31.83 -0.24
C ALA A 547 -33.23 33.06 0.31
N SER A 548 -33.91 32.94 1.45
CA SER A 548 -34.80 33.96 2.03
C SER A 548 -34.30 34.51 3.37
N HIS A 549 -34.65 35.77 3.67
CA HIS A 549 -34.42 36.45 4.96
C HIS A 549 -35.67 36.47 5.86
N SER A 550 -36.78 35.86 5.43
CA SER A 550 -38.09 36.08 6.07
C SER A 550 -38.23 35.48 7.46
N THR A 551 -37.31 34.62 7.88
CA THR A 551 -37.34 33.94 9.18
C THR A 551 -36.34 34.59 10.11
N GLY A 552 -36.78 35.51 10.99
CA GLY A 552 -35.96 36.01 12.11
C GLY A 552 -35.90 35.06 13.30
N THR A 553 -36.27 33.79 13.09
CA THR A 553 -36.33 32.73 14.12
C THR A 553 -36.11 31.38 13.45
N LEU A 554 -35.36 30.50 14.13
CA LEU A 554 -35.27 29.09 13.77
C LEU A 554 -36.69 28.46 13.75
N LYS A 555 -37.01 27.74 12.68
CA LYS A 555 -38.29 27.03 12.52
C LYS A 555 -38.02 25.55 12.27
N ASN A 556 -38.76 24.70 12.98
CA ASN A 556 -38.94 23.31 12.59
C ASN A 556 -40.28 23.18 11.85
N SER A 557 -40.29 22.41 10.76
CA SER A 557 -41.49 22.11 9.99
C SER A 557 -41.37 20.69 9.44
N ASP A 558 -42.47 19.96 9.49
CA ASP A 558 -42.65 18.67 8.80
C ASP A 558 -43.28 18.86 7.41
N THR A 559 -43.67 20.10 7.08
CA THR A 559 -44.31 20.47 5.81
C THR A 559 -43.43 21.46 5.05
N PHE A 560 -43.30 21.25 3.73
CA PHE A 560 -42.51 22.11 2.88
C PHE A 560 -42.87 23.59 3.06
N GLN A 561 -41.87 24.41 3.37
CA GLN A 561 -42.01 25.86 3.40
C GLN A 561 -41.03 26.49 2.41
N ALA A 562 -41.54 27.32 1.50
CA ALA A 562 -40.73 27.92 0.44
C ALA A 562 -39.65 28.89 0.97
N ASP A 563 -39.84 29.47 2.16
CA ASP A 563 -38.83 30.29 2.83
C ASP A 563 -37.63 29.48 3.36
N LEU A 564 -37.81 28.18 3.59
CA LEU A 564 -36.78 27.23 4.04
C LEU A 564 -36.16 26.43 2.88
N GLU A 565 -36.56 26.68 1.63
CA GLU A 565 -35.95 26.04 0.46
C GLU A 565 -34.61 26.68 0.11
N VAL A 566 -33.56 25.86 0.10
CA VAL A 566 -32.20 26.31 -0.20
C VAL A 566 -31.99 26.59 -1.69
N SER A 567 -31.11 27.52 -2.01
CA SER A 567 -30.62 27.79 -3.36
C SER A 567 -29.16 27.42 -3.49
N ALA A 568 -28.75 27.09 -4.71
CA ALA A 568 -27.35 26.83 -5.01
C ALA A 568 -26.49 28.08 -4.77
N GLY A 569 -25.29 27.85 -4.27
CA GLY A 569 -24.38 28.90 -3.82
C GLY A 569 -24.53 29.20 -2.33
N TRP A 570 -23.73 30.17 -1.90
CA TRP A 570 -23.67 30.63 -0.52
C TRP A 570 -23.79 32.14 -0.49
N ASP A 571 -24.78 32.65 0.26
CA ASP A 571 -24.96 34.07 0.52
C ASP A 571 -24.81 34.33 2.04
N PRO A 572 -23.70 34.93 2.50
CA PRO A 572 -23.46 35.16 3.91
C PRO A 572 -24.36 36.26 4.50
N THR A 573 -25.07 37.02 3.66
CA THR A 573 -26.02 38.02 4.12
C THR A 573 -27.34 37.39 4.58
N ARG A 574 -27.65 36.18 4.12
CA ARG A 574 -28.89 35.44 4.40
C ARG A 574 -28.73 34.58 5.64
N PHE A 575 -29.32 34.98 6.76
CA PHE A 575 -29.24 34.23 8.03
C PHE A 575 -30.61 34.15 8.71
N ILE A 576 -30.74 33.17 9.60
CA ILE A 576 -31.88 33.00 10.51
C ILE A 576 -31.56 33.62 11.87
#